data_AF-I0IEZ2-F1
#
_entry.id   AF-I0IEZ2-F1
#
_cell.length_a   1.000
_cell.length_b   1.000
_cell.length_c   1.000
_cell.angle_alpha   90.00
_cell.angle_beta   90.00
_cell.angle_gamma   90.00
#
_symmetry.space_group_name_H-M   'P 1'
#
loop_
_entity.id
_entity.type
_entity.pdbx_description
1 polymer ?
#
loop_
_entity_poly.entity_id
_entity_poly.type
_entity_poly.pdbx_seq_one_letter_code
_entity_poly.pdbx_strand_id
1 'polypeptide(L)'
;MEETSDDRYDLQDRYLELTRRELPAAAVAAGDWPVRFDHCFMRIVLDHVFGGCWYDHLNRRQRAYKQLDEAQLAAAVGHGEKMLSGGRAVVEAMNRESLAWRGKR
;
A
#
# COMPACT_ATOMS: atom_id res chain seq x y z
N MET A 1 -13.35 6.43 27.31
CA MET A 1 -12.63 5.40 26.53
C MET A 1 -13.36 5.25 25.21
N GLU A 2 -13.03 6.13 24.26
CA GLU A 2 -13.53 6.16 22.87
C GLU A 2 -12.36 6.54 21.93
N GLU A 3 -11.15 6.09 22.23
CA GLU A 3 -9.94 6.49 21.45
C GLU A 3 -9.74 5.63 20.20
N THR A 4 -10.19 4.37 20.17
CA THR A 4 -9.91 3.43 19.07
C THR A 4 -10.56 3.77 17.72
N SER A 5 -11.51 4.71 17.68
CA SER A 5 -12.14 5.09 16.41
C SER A 5 -11.31 6.14 15.65
N ASP A 6 -10.59 7.02 16.36
CA ASP A 6 -9.86 8.14 15.75
C ASP A 6 -8.58 7.63 15.08
N ASP A 7 -7.82 6.80 15.79
CA ASP A 7 -6.56 6.19 15.33
C ASP A 7 -6.73 5.45 13.99
N ARG A 8 -7.81 4.68 13.85
CA ARG A 8 -8.10 3.95 12.60
C ARG A 8 -8.37 4.90 11.44
N TYR A 9 -9.09 6.00 11.66
CA TYR A 9 -9.38 6.96 10.61
C TYR A 9 -8.12 7.75 10.22
N ASP A 10 -7.28 8.12 11.18
CA ASP A 10 -5.99 8.76 10.92
C ASP A 10 -5.05 7.87 10.12
N LEU A 11 -4.93 6.59 10.50
CA LEU A 11 -4.14 5.62 9.73
C LEU A 11 -4.70 5.44 8.31
N GLN A 12 -6.02 5.45 8.15
CA GLN A 12 -6.66 5.35 6.85
C GLN A 12 -6.37 6.59 5.99
N ASP A 13 -6.46 7.80 6.56
CA ASP A 13 -6.18 9.04 5.85
C ASP A 13 -4.70 9.11 5.44
N ARG A 14 -3.78 8.78 6.37
CA ARG A 14 -2.35 8.72 6.12
C ARG A 14 -2.01 7.72 5.01
N TYR A 15 -2.60 6.54 5.02
CA TYR A 15 -2.43 5.55 3.96
C TYR A 15 -2.91 6.08 2.61
N LEU A 16 -4.05 6.76 2.57
CA LEU A 16 -4.58 7.35 1.34
C LEU A 16 -3.70 8.49 0.83
N GLU A 17 -3.18 9.32 1.72
CA GLU A 17 -2.23 10.39 1.37
C GLU A 17 -0.95 9.81 0.76
N LEU A 18 -0.34 8.82 1.42
CA LEU A 18 0.86 8.14 0.94
C LEU A 18 0.65 7.52 -0.44
N THR A 19 -0.40 6.74 -0.61
CA THR A 19 -0.63 5.97 -1.84
C THR A 19 -1.16 6.80 -3.01
N ARG A 20 -1.88 7.89 -2.75
CA ARG A 20 -2.50 8.71 -3.80
C ARG A 20 -1.74 9.99 -4.13
N ARG A 21 -0.93 10.50 -3.20
CA ARG A 21 -0.20 11.75 -3.38
C ARG A 21 1.30 11.55 -3.32
N GLU A 22 1.83 11.10 -2.18
CA GLU A 22 3.28 11.11 -1.95
C GLU A 22 4.03 10.11 -2.84
N LEU A 23 3.59 8.86 -2.89
CA LEU A 23 4.24 7.83 -3.70
C LEU A 23 4.15 8.11 -5.21
N PRO A 24 2.97 8.46 -5.77
CA PRO A 24 2.90 8.88 -7.17
C PRO A 24 3.74 10.14 -7.46
N ALA A 25 3.75 11.13 -6.56
CA ALA A 25 4.58 12.32 -6.74
C ALA A 25 6.07 11.98 -6.74
N ALA A 26 6.53 11.13 -5.81
CA ALA A 26 7.90 10.64 -5.76
C ALA A 26 8.28 9.84 -7.02
N ALA A 27 7.37 8.99 -7.51
CA ALA A 27 7.57 8.22 -8.74
C ALA A 27 7.69 9.13 -9.98
N VAL A 28 6.87 10.18 -10.07
CA VAL A 28 6.93 11.17 -11.14
C VAL A 28 8.21 12.00 -11.05
N ALA A 29 8.59 12.43 -9.85
CA ALA A 29 9.80 13.20 -9.62
C ALA A 29 11.08 12.41 -9.95
N ALA A 30 11.12 11.12 -9.61
CA ALA A 30 12.24 10.24 -9.94
C ALA A 30 12.23 9.82 -11.42
N GLY A 31 11.04 9.63 -12.02
CA GLY A 31 10.85 9.32 -13.44
C GLY A 31 11.20 7.88 -13.85
N ASP A 32 11.72 7.07 -12.93
CA ASP A 32 12.30 5.76 -13.23
C ASP A 32 11.72 4.61 -12.37
N TRP A 33 10.65 4.89 -11.61
CA TRP A 33 10.00 3.87 -10.79
C TRP A 33 9.24 2.86 -11.65
N PRO A 34 9.19 1.58 -11.25
CA PRO A 34 8.50 0.52 -12.01
C PRO A 34 6.98 0.69 -12.01
N VAL A 35 6.45 1.46 -11.05
CA VAL A 35 5.03 1.80 -10.93
C VAL A 35 4.88 3.30 -10.70
N ARG A 36 3.79 3.84 -11.24
CA ARG A 36 3.53 5.29 -11.29
C ARG A 36 2.07 5.65 -10.95
N PHE A 37 1.19 4.67 -10.88
CA PHE A 37 -0.22 4.88 -10.57
C PHE A 37 -0.52 4.55 -9.12
N ASP A 38 -1.43 5.31 -8.51
CA ASP A 38 -1.91 5.13 -7.14
C ASP A 38 -2.38 3.69 -6.89
N HIS A 39 -3.18 3.13 -7.81
CA HIS A 39 -3.70 1.78 -7.68
C HIS A 39 -2.61 0.70 -7.73
N CYS A 40 -1.45 0.96 -8.35
CA CYS A 40 -0.31 0.05 -8.32
C CYS A 40 0.34 0.04 -6.94
N PHE A 41 0.54 1.21 -6.33
CA PHE A 41 1.07 1.31 -4.97
C PHE A 41 0.14 0.66 -3.97
N MET A 42 -1.16 0.97 -4.04
CA MET A 42 -2.18 0.35 -3.19
C MET A 42 -2.14 -1.17 -3.31
N ARG A 43 -2.05 -1.72 -4.53
CA ARG A 43 -1.95 -3.17 -4.75
C ARG A 43 -0.72 -3.77 -4.07
N ILE A 44 0.46 -3.17 -4.25
CA ILE A 44 1.70 -3.69 -3.69
C ILE A 44 1.66 -3.63 -2.17
N VAL A 45 1.24 -2.50 -1.59
CA VAL A 45 1.10 -2.35 -0.13
C VAL A 45 0.13 -3.40 0.43
N LEU A 46 -1.06 -3.53 -0.16
CA LEU A 46 -2.04 -4.53 0.28
C LEU A 46 -1.51 -5.95 0.17
N ASP A 47 -0.85 -6.28 -0.94
CA ASP A 47 -0.27 -7.60 -1.12
C ASP A 47 0.76 -7.91 -0.01
N HIS A 48 1.57 -6.91 0.40
CA HIS A 48 2.52 -7.04 1.50
C HIS A 48 1.87 -7.18 2.87
N VAL A 49 0.79 -6.44 3.13
CA VAL A 49 0.01 -6.56 4.38
C VAL A 49 -0.53 -7.97 4.57
N PHE A 50 -1.02 -8.60 3.49
CA PHE A 50 -1.56 -9.96 3.53
C PHE A 50 -0.49 -11.04 3.26
N GLY A 51 0.74 -10.66 2.91
CA GLY A 51 1.79 -11.60 2.49
C GLY A 51 1.42 -12.44 1.27
N GLY A 52 0.58 -11.90 0.39
CA GLY A 52 -0.04 -12.67 -0.68
C GLY A 52 -0.98 -11.84 -1.55
N CYS A 53 -1.81 -12.50 -2.34
CA CYS A 53 -2.79 -11.83 -3.18
C CYS A 53 -3.92 -11.22 -2.35
N TRP A 54 -3.95 -9.90 -2.18
CA TRP A 54 -4.92 -9.24 -1.30
C TRP A 54 -6.39 -9.53 -1.63
N TYR A 55 -6.71 -9.84 -2.90
CA TYR A 55 -8.08 -10.11 -3.34
C TYR A 55 -8.59 -11.52 -2.98
N ASP A 56 -7.72 -12.40 -2.48
CA ASP A 56 -8.13 -13.66 -1.86
C ASP A 56 -8.60 -13.45 -0.42
N HIS A 57 -8.15 -12.34 0.21
CA HIS A 57 -8.52 -11.97 1.59
C HIS A 57 -9.64 -10.93 1.65
N LEU A 58 -9.68 -10.00 0.70
CA LEU A 58 -10.63 -8.89 0.69
C LEU A 58 -11.62 -8.99 -0.47
N ASN A 59 -12.83 -8.46 -0.24
CA ASN A 59 -13.84 -8.42 -1.27
C ASN A 59 -13.50 -7.33 -2.30
N ARG A 60 -13.23 -7.73 -3.55
CA ARG A 60 -12.95 -6.83 -4.69
C ARG A 60 -14.09 -5.88 -5.04
N ARG A 61 -15.32 -6.18 -4.58
CA ARG A 61 -16.50 -5.32 -4.77
C ARG A 61 -16.52 -4.11 -3.84
N GLN A 62 -15.70 -4.13 -2.78
CA GLN A 62 -15.60 -3.05 -1.82
C GLN A 62 -14.20 -2.41 -1.89
N ARG A 63 -14.08 -1.19 -1.37
CA ARG A 63 -12.78 -0.50 -1.29
C ARG A 63 -11.89 -1.26 -0.31
N ALA A 64 -10.72 -1.73 -0.76
CA ALA A 64 -9.82 -2.55 0.05
C ALA A 64 -9.48 -1.89 1.40
N TYR A 65 -9.11 -0.60 1.39
CA TYR A 65 -8.76 0.15 2.59
C TYR A 65 -9.90 0.31 3.62
N LYS A 66 -11.17 0.18 3.20
CA LYS A 66 -12.31 0.23 4.13
C LYS A 66 -12.51 -1.08 4.90
N GLN A 67 -11.99 -2.18 4.35
CA GLN A 67 -12.10 -3.51 4.93
C GLN A 67 -10.91 -3.86 5.83
N LEU A 68 -9.89 -2.99 5.88
CA LEU A 68 -8.73 -3.18 6.73
C LEU A 68 -9.06 -2.85 8.19
N ASP A 69 -8.56 -3.70 9.09
CA ASP A 69 -8.49 -3.40 10.52
C ASP A 69 -7.35 -2.42 10.84
N GLU A 70 -7.27 -1.98 12.09
CA GLU A 70 -6.27 -1.01 12.54
C GLU A 70 -4.83 -1.51 12.38
N ALA A 71 -4.56 -2.78 12.71
CA ALA A 71 -3.22 -3.36 12.59
C ALA A 71 -2.79 -3.47 11.12
N GLN A 72 -3.71 -3.84 10.23
CA GLN A 72 -3.50 -3.88 8.79
C GLN A 72 -3.29 -2.49 8.20
N LEU A 73 -4.02 -1.47 8.69
CA LEU A 73 -3.82 -0.08 8.29
C LEU A 73 -2.46 0.44 8.75
N ALA A 74 -2.06 0.17 10.00
CA ALA A 74 -0.74 0.54 10.51
C ALA A 74 0.38 -0.12 9.68
N ALA A 75 0.24 -1.40 9.35
CA ALA A 75 1.17 -2.09 8.44
C ALA A 75 1.18 -1.45 7.05
N ALA A 76 0.00 -1.10 6.49
CA ALA A 76 -0.12 -0.47 5.19
C ALA A 76 0.59 0.90 5.15
N VAL A 77 0.42 1.73 6.18
CA VAL A 77 1.14 3.00 6.34
C VAL A 77 2.64 2.74 6.41
N GLY A 78 3.10 1.83 7.26
CA GLY A 78 4.52 1.49 7.40
C GLY A 78 5.15 1.01 6.08
N HIS A 79 4.43 0.23 5.29
CA HIS A 79 4.87 -0.17 3.95
C HIS A 79 4.95 1.02 2.97
N GLY A 80 3.95 1.92 2.99
CA GLY A 80 3.95 3.13 2.18
C GLY A 80 5.13 4.06 2.53
N GLU A 81 5.40 4.27 3.81
CA GLU A 81 6.54 5.08 4.27
C GLU A 81 7.88 4.44 3.92
N LYS A 82 7.98 3.11 4.02
CA LYS A 82 9.17 2.35 3.59
C LYS A 82 9.43 2.53 2.10
N MET A 83 8.38 2.52 1.26
CA MET A 83 8.52 2.81 -0.17
C MET A 83 8.98 4.25 -0.43
N LEU A 84 8.48 5.21 0.34
CA LEU A 84 8.85 6.62 0.19
C LEU A 84 10.30 6.86 0.59
N SER A 85 10.71 6.35 1.75
CA SER A 85 12.07 6.47 2.29
C SER A 85 13.10 5.66 1.49
N GLY A 86 12.75 4.44 1.10
CA GLY A 86 13.61 3.54 0.32
C GLY A 86 13.60 3.79 -1.18
N GLY A 87 12.69 4.63 -1.67
CA GLY A 87 12.55 5.00 -3.06
C GLY A 87 12.39 3.82 -4.02
N ARG A 88 12.90 3.98 -5.24
CA ARG A 88 12.76 3.02 -6.34
C ARG A 88 13.14 1.59 -5.96
N ALA A 89 14.28 1.40 -5.30
CA ALA A 89 14.82 0.06 -5.02
C ALA A 89 13.85 -0.77 -4.15
N VAL A 90 13.27 -0.14 -3.14
CA VAL A 90 12.26 -0.78 -2.28
C VAL A 90 10.97 -1.04 -3.05
N VAL A 91 10.48 -0.05 -3.80
CA VAL A 91 9.26 -0.19 -4.60
C VAL A 91 9.40 -1.34 -5.61
N GLU A 92 10.57 -1.48 -6.24
CA GLU A 92 10.86 -2.54 -7.19
C GLU A 92 10.89 -3.92 -6.53
N ALA A 93 11.58 -4.06 -5.40
CA ALA A 93 11.61 -5.31 -4.65
C ALA A 93 10.19 -5.73 -4.20
N MET A 94 9.44 -4.79 -3.62
CA MET A 94 8.07 -5.05 -3.16
C MET A 94 7.13 -5.39 -4.31
N ASN A 95 7.26 -4.71 -5.46
CA ASN A 95 6.49 -5.02 -6.66
C ASN A 95 6.80 -6.42 -7.20
N ARG A 96 8.08 -6.82 -7.17
CA ARG A 96 8.52 -8.15 -7.62
C ARG A 96 7.95 -9.26 -6.75
N GLU A 97 7.96 -9.08 -5.43
CA GLU A 97 7.33 -10.02 -4.49
C GLU A 97 5.82 -10.12 -4.72
N SER A 98 5.14 -8.98 -4.88
CA SER A 98 3.72 -8.90 -5.21
C SER A 98 3.38 -9.62 -6.53
N LEU A 99 4.23 -9.54 -7.55
CA LEU A 99 4.06 -10.27 -8.81
C LEU A 99 4.30 -11.78 -8.63
N ALA A 100 5.30 -12.16 -7.82
CA ALA A 100 5.59 -13.56 -7.52
C ALA A 100 4.41 -14.25 -6.82
N TRP A 101 3.75 -13.61 -5.85
CA TRP A 101 2.53 -14.14 -5.21
C TRP A 101 1.37 -14.31 -6.18
N ARG A 102 1.33 -13.53 -7.27
CA ARG A 102 0.31 -13.62 -8.32
C ARG A 102 0.65 -14.66 -9.40
N GLY A 103 1.75 -15.38 -9.25
CA GLY A 103 2.24 -16.33 -10.25
C GLY A 103 2.68 -15.67 -11.56
N LYS A 104 2.91 -14.34 -11.56
CA LYS A 104 3.45 -13.62 -12.71
C LYS A 104 4.97 -13.51 -12.54
N ARG A 105 5.72 -14.29 -13.32
CA ARG A 105 7.18 -14.17 -13.47
C ARG A 105 7.51 -13.30 -14.67
#